data_AF-E1ZMI1-F1
#
_entry.id   AF-E1ZMI1-F1
#
_cell.length_a   1.000
_cell.length_b   1.000
_cell.length_c   1.000
_cell.angle_alpha   90.00
_cell.angle_beta   90.00
_cell.angle_gamma   90.00
#
_symmetry.space_group_name_H-M   'P 1'
#
loop_
_entity.id
_entity.type
_entity.pdbx_description
1 polymer ?
#
loop_
_entity_poly.entity_id
_entity_poly.type
_entity_poly.pdbx_seq_one_letter_code
_entity_poly.pdbx_strand_id
1 'polypeptide(L)'
;MTRRPPAALMAAAATLLLLFAAPATAAEARDVLALGYSNATELAALRLALSVTVEIGRAFAEGREPEGKVTASAAPPDGVTPAMLGAAMGHVLAAASMHSEAMSTLGSPGRWPMGWGDRDAFFRLPSPHIRLRGTCLPEEVAHTKQCLARGYAVLALASKDRTRMRCFSAAGDQTLSDMVDAMDAIKSFTKKLRIQKKPIYMWGISAGASFAVKFPLTMPIDGLVSEVNMPWEKKWHATDGAGTLKTRFPPTAFYQMERDDQTRRQIAKAVEILRNNGVNAESVFIPSFPLYSSFFWRRSIYLTRQQSAAIVNGLKAIGAIDKQGWLNYDPRTVQKWKGKLREVLPWLGNINDINNPYNLNSDESQITEAMNLAWAQHEIVGEHVRPTLMWLEAGGVGNLTDLCKIYSIEGNLRCLSEYQEGCPGILPKWPKPPPPPKPSPKPSPKPLPKPSPKPSPKPSPKPQPKPKRSPPPPKGGAVKADAAAPPPPAPSSRKMR
;
A
#
# COMPACT_ATOMS: atom_id res chain seq x y z
N MET A 1 22.35 57.05 10.87
CA MET A 1 22.54 56.37 9.58
C MET A 1 22.99 54.93 9.82
N THR A 2 22.05 53.99 9.87
CA THR A 2 22.32 52.56 10.03
C THR A 2 22.64 51.96 8.66
N ARG A 3 23.93 51.76 8.36
CA ARG A 3 24.37 51.15 7.10
C ARG A 3 23.90 49.70 7.06
N ARG A 4 23.01 49.36 6.11
CA ARG A 4 22.67 47.97 5.79
C ARG A 4 23.95 47.22 5.41
N PRO A 5 24.15 45.98 5.88
CA PRO A 5 25.33 45.21 5.51
C PRO A 5 25.34 44.95 3.98
N PRO A 6 26.53 44.90 3.35
CA PRO A 6 26.64 44.67 1.92
C PRO A 6 26.06 43.30 1.54
N ALA A 7 25.42 43.21 0.37
CA ALA A 7 24.73 42.01 -0.11
C ALA A 7 25.62 40.73 -0.09
N ALA A 8 26.93 40.89 -0.22
CA ALA A 8 27.91 39.81 -0.09
C ALA A 8 27.97 39.18 1.32
N LEU A 9 27.74 39.97 2.38
CA LEU A 9 27.71 39.50 3.76
C LEU A 9 26.44 38.68 4.07
N MET A 10 25.31 39.07 3.46
CA MET A 10 24.05 38.32 3.55
C MET A 10 24.13 37.00 2.78
N ALA A 11 24.79 36.99 1.61
CA ALA A 11 25.04 35.78 0.84
C ALA A 11 25.97 34.82 1.59
N ALA A 12 27.05 35.32 2.22
CA ALA A 12 27.94 34.51 3.04
C ALA A 12 27.25 33.90 4.28
N ALA A 13 26.36 34.66 4.94
CA ALA A 13 25.58 34.17 6.08
C ALA A 13 24.54 33.10 5.68
N ALA A 14 23.91 33.24 4.51
CA ALA A 14 22.99 32.23 3.97
C ALA A 14 23.73 30.95 3.54
N THR A 15 24.94 31.07 3.00
CA THR A 15 25.82 29.95 2.64
C THR A 15 26.35 29.22 3.89
N LEU A 16 26.62 29.94 4.99
CA LEU A 16 26.95 29.30 6.28
C LEU A 16 25.75 28.53 6.88
N LEU A 17 24.52 29.01 6.69
CA LEU A 17 23.32 28.30 7.13
C LEU A 17 23.09 26.98 6.35
N LEU A 18 23.43 26.96 5.06
CA LEU A 18 23.45 25.77 4.20
C LEU A 18 24.47 24.71 4.65
N LEU A 19 25.63 25.15 5.17
CA LEU A 19 26.72 24.27 5.62
C LEU A 19 26.41 23.51 6.92
N PHE A 20 25.55 24.04 7.79
CA PHE A 20 25.15 23.35 9.03
C PHE A 20 23.92 22.43 8.87
N ALA A 21 23.15 22.55 7.79
CA ALA A 21 21.88 21.83 7.63
C ALA A 21 21.98 20.53 6.81
N ALA A 22 22.98 20.33 5.94
CA ALA A 22 23.11 19.09 5.17
C ALA A 22 24.51 18.86 4.58
N PRO A 23 25.45 18.24 5.31
CA PRO A 23 26.81 17.98 4.80
C PRO A 23 26.85 16.95 3.66
N ALA A 24 25.81 16.14 3.49
CA ALA A 24 25.81 15.01 2.54
C ALA A 24 25.13 15.29 1.18
N THR A 25 24.40 16.40 1.01
CA THR A 25 23.49 16.58 -0.15
C THR A 25 24.13 17.32 -1.32
N ALA A 26 25.19 18.11 -1.12
CA ALA A 26 25.73 18.98 -2.18
C ALA A 26 26.56 18.24 -3.24
N ALA A 27 27.21 17.12 -2.88
CA ALA A 27 28.07 16.36 -3.80
C ALA A 27 27.28 15.40 -4.73
N GLU A 28 26.10 14.92 -4.31
CA GLU A 28 25.26 13.99 -5.08
C GLU A 28 24.18 14.69 -5.93
N ALA A 29 23.99 16.00 -5.77
CA ALA A 29 22.92 16.78 -6.41
C ALA A 29 23.07 17.01 -7.92
N ARG A 30 24.03 16.37 -8.60
CA ARG A 30 24.30 16.62 -10.03
C ARG A 30 23.12 16.28 -10.95
N ASP A 31 22.23 15.38 -10.55
CA ASP A 31 21.22 14.80 -11.47
C ASP A 31 19.74 14.91 -11.03
N VAL A 32 19.38 15.52 -9.88
CA VAL A 32 18.02 15.35 -9.30
C VAL A 32 17.25 16.65 -8.97
N LEU A 33 17.85 17.84 -9.08
CA LEU A 33 17.13 19.09 -8.82
C LEU A 33 16.51 19.66 -10.10
N ALA A 34 15.28 19.23 -10.42
CA ALA A 34 14.45 19.88 -11.44
C ALA A 34 13.93 21.23 -10.91
N LEU A 35 14.76 22.27 -11.00
CA LEU A 35 14.42 23.63 -10.62
C LEU A 35 13.60 24.27 -11.77
N GLY A 36 12.35 24.65 -11.49
CA GLY A 36 11.53 25.40 -12.44
C GLY A 36 12.11 26.80 -12.67
N TYR A 37 12.13 27.25 -13.92
CA TYR A 37 12.52 28.61 -14.31
C TYR A 37 11.56 29.13 -15.38
N SER A 38 11.33 30.44 -15.36
CA SER A 38 10.31 31.11 -16.20
C SER A 38 10.94 31.76 -17.43
N ASN A 39 12.25 31.99 -17.44
CA ASN A 39 12.99 32.57 -18.55
C ASN A 39 14.50 32.26 -18.48
N ALA A 40 15.24 32.62 -19.55
CA ALA A 40 16.67 32.36 -19.68
C ALA A 40 17.54 33.08 -18.63
N THR A 41 17.11 34.27 -18.19
CA THR A 41 17.80 35.05 -17.16
C THR A 41 17.70 34.40 -15.78
N GLU A 42 16.53 33.83 -15.46
CA GLU A 42 16.31 33.05 -14.24
C GLU A 42 17.10 31.73 -14.24
N LEU A 43 17.20 31.05 -15.39
CA LEU A 43 18.04 29.88 -15.57
C LEU A 43 19.53 30.20 -15.37
N ALA A 44 20.01 31.35 -15.89
CA ALA A 44 21.39 31.79 -15.71
C ALA A 44 21.71 32.09 -14.23
N ALA A 45 20.78 32.72 -13.52
CA ALA A 45 20.89 32.98 -12.07
C ALA A 45 20.92 31.67 -11.26
N LEU A 46 20.07 30.69 -11.60
CA LEU A 46 20.05 29.37 -10.96
C LEU A 46 21.35 28.59 -11.19
N ARG A 47 21.90 28.64 -12.41
CA ARG A 47 23.18 27.97 -12.75
C ARG A 47 24.35 28.55 -11.96
N LEU A 48 24.40 29.88 -11.83
CA LEU A 48 25.43 30.58 -11.05
C LEU A 48 25.33 30.24 -9.55
N ALA A 49 24.11 30.21 -9.00
CA ALA A 49 23.89 29.82 -7.60
C ALA A 49 24.28 28.36 -7.33
N LEU A 50 23.97 27.46 -8.27
CA LEU A 50 24.30 26.04 -8.15
C LEU A 50 25.82 25.78 -8.26
N SER A 51 26.52 26.46 -9.17
CA SER A 51 27.97 26.28 -9.35
C SER A 51 28.76 26.69 -8.09
N VAL A 52 28.41 27.81 -7.47
CA VAL A 52 29.02 28.27 -6.22
C VAL A 52 28.75 27.30 -5.07
N THR A 53 27.53 26.75 -5.00
CA THR A 53 27.15 25.80 -3.94
C THR A 53 27.88 24.46 -4.08
N VAL A 54 28.03 23.95 -5.30
CA VAL A 54 28.73 22.67 -5.59
C VAL A 54 30.23 22.76 -5.31
N GLU A 55 30.86 23.88 -5.66
CA GLU A 55 32.31 24.07 -5.49
C GLU A 55 32.70 24.15 -4.00
N ILE A 56 31.91 24.88 -3.21
CA ILE A 56 32.07 24.97 -1.74
C ILE A 56 31.80 23.61 -1.09
N GLY A 57 30.73 22.92 -1.49
CA GLY A 57 30.39 21.59 -0.96
C GLY A 57 31.48 20.54 -1.20
N ARG A 58 32.18 20.60 -2.35
CA ARG A 58 33.28 19.68 -2.68
C ARG A 58 34.50 19.88 -1.78
N ALA A 59 34.92 21.13 -1.54
CA ALA A 59 36.07 21.43 -0.70
C ALA A 59 35.91 20.85 0.72
N PHE A 60 34.71 20.99 1.30
CA PHE A 60 34.37 20.44 2.61
C PHE A 60 34.32 18.91 2.64
N ALA A 61 33.73 18.26 1.64
CA ALA A 61 33.64 16.80 1.58
C ALA A 61 35.02 16.12 1.49
N GLU A 62 36.02 16.82 0.98
CA GLU A 62 37.39 16.34 0.83
C GLU A 62 38.28 16.75 2.02
N GLY A 63 37.71 17.36 3.07
CA GLY A 63 38.45 17.79 4.27
C GLY A 63 39.48 18.89 4.01
N ARG A 64 39.32 19.65 2.91
CA ARG A 64 40.21 20.74 2.54
C ARG A 64 39.59 22.08 2.95
N GLU A 65 40.38 22.97 3.53
CA GLU A 65 40.01 24.40 3.52
C GLU A 65 39.89 24.82 2.04
N PRO A 66 38.91 25.66 1.67
CA PRO A 66 38.81 26.19 0.31
C PRO A 66 40.02 27.08 0.04
N GLU A 67 41.10 26.47 -0.45
CA GLU A 67 42.31 27.17 -0.86
C GLU A 67 42.01 27.94 -2.14
N GLY A 68 41.70 29.21 -1.94
CA GLY A 68 41.40 30.16 -2.99
C GLY A 68 40.36 31.12 -2.44
N LYS A 69 40.72 32.41 -2.37
CA LYS A 69 39.71 33.46 -2.39
C LYS A 69 38.76 33.09 -3.54
N VAL A 70 37.55 32.66 -3.22
CA VAL A 70 36.44 32.64 -4.18
C VAL A 70 36.22 34.12 -4.48
N THR A 71 37.00 34.63 -5.41
CA THR A 71 36.73 35.91 -6.01
C THR A 71 35.43 35.67 -6.75
N ALA A 72 34.34 36.19 -6.20
CA ALA A 72 33.08 36.35 -6.92
C ALA A 72 33.35 37.33 -8.07
N SER A 73 34.08 36.86 -9.09
CA SER A 73 34.56 37.64 -10.23
C SER A 73 33.60 37.54 -11.41
N ALA A 74 32.52 36.77 -11.31
CA ALA A 74 31.44 36.88 -12.27
C ALA A 74 30.49 37.97 -11.77
N ALA A 75 30.54 39.14 -12.39
CA ALA A 75 29.39 40.04 -12.36
C ALA A 75 28.16 39.20 -12.74
N PRO A 76 27.02 39.35 -12.03
CA PRO A 76 25.80 38.66 -12.41
C PRO A 76 25.52 38.95 -13.90
N PRO A 77 25.11 37.95 -14.70
CA PRO A 77 24.76 38.18 -16.10
C PRO A 77 23.83 39.37 -16.24
N ASP A 78 23.99 40.17 -17.31
CA ASP A 78 23.18 41.36 -17.53
C ASP A 78 21.68 41.06 -17.36
N GLY A 79 21.02 41.86 -16.52
CA GLY A 79 19.60 41.72 -16.19
C GLY A 79 19.27 40.84 -14.98
N VAL A 80 20.25 40.19 -14.33
CA VAL A 80 20.01 39.45 -13.07
C VAL A 80 20.02 40.42 -11.89
N THR A 81 18.85 40.65 -11.29
CA THR A 81 18.71 41.51 -10.11
C THR A 81 18.94 40.74 -8.79
N PRO A 82 19.28 41.43 -7.69
CA PRO A 82 19.36 40.81 -6.36
C PRO A 82 18.07 40.11 -5.92
N ALA A 83 16.90 40.59 -6.35
CA ALA A 83 15.62 39.96 -6.06
C ALA A 83 15.44 38.62 -6.80
N MET A 84 15.88 38.55 -8.05
CA MET A 84 15.86 37.31 -8.84
C MET A 84 16.82 36.27 -8.27
N LEU A 85 18.00 36.71 -7.81
CA LEU A 85 18.95 35.84 -7.13
C LEU A 85 18.38 35.33 -5.79
N GLY A 86 17.71 36.19 -5.02
CA GLY A 86 17.05 35.80 -3.77
C GLY A 86 15.90 34.79 -3.98
N ALA A 87 15.10 34.97 -5.03
CA ALA A 87 14.05 34.03 -5.40
C ALA A 87 14.64 32.67 -5.86
N ALA A 88 15.67 32.70 -6.69
CA ALA A 88 16.38 31.51 -7.15
C ALA A 88 17.01 30.74 -5.97
N MET A 89 17.68 31.43 -5.04
CA MET A 89 18.20 30.84 -3.81
C MET A 89 17.07 30.28 -2.93
N GLY A 90 15.92 30.96 -2.84
CA GLY A 90 14.73 30.44 -2.16
C GLY A 90 14.19 29.15 -2.76
N HIS A 91 14.17 29.03 -4.10
CA HIS A 91 13.80 27.80 -4.79
C HIS A 91 14.82 26.67 -4.59
N VAL A 92 16.12 26.98 -4.64
CA VAL A 92 17.19 26.02 -4.36
C VAL A 92 17.11 25.54 -2.91
N LEU A 93 16.88 26.44 -1.95
CA LEU A 93 16.72 26.11 -0.53
C LEU A 93 15.45 25.31 -0.27
N ALA A 94 14.32 25.65 -0.91
CA ALA A 94 13.08 24.89 -0.79
C ALA A 94 13.23 23.49 -1.41
N ALA A 95 13.87 23.38 -2.57
CA ALA A 95 14.10 22.10 -3.23
C ALA A 95 15.16 21.26 -2.49
N ALA A 96 16.21 21.88 -1.95
CA ALA A 96 17.20 21.22 -1.09
C ALA A 96 16.60 20.84 0.27
N SER A 97 15.68 21.63 0.83
CA SER A 97 14.92 21.30 2.04
C SER A 97 13.93 20.18 1.77
N MET A 98 13.23 20.17 0.63
CA MET A 98 12.37 19.05 0.22
C MET A 98 13.18 17.80 -0.07
N HIS A 99 14.38 17.94 -0.65
CA HIS A 99 15.30 16.84 -0.89
C HIS A 99 15.95 16.36 0.41
N SER A 100 16.27 17.24 1.36
CA SER A 100 16.79 16.89 2.68
C SER A 100 15.71 16.30 3.58
N GLU A 101 14.47 16.79 3.50
CA GLU A 101 13.28 16.20 4.14
C GLU A 101 12.99 14.84 3.51
N ALA A 102 13.10 14.71 2.19
CA ALA A 102 13.04 13.43 1.49
C ALA A 102 14.22 12.50 1.84
N MET A 103 15.44 13.00 2.01
CA MET A 103 16.62 12.18 2.35
C MET A 103 16.67 11.79 3.83
N SER A 104 16.17 12.65 4.72
CA SER A 104 15.99 12.36 6.15
C SER A 104 14.79 11.44 6.42
N THR A 105 13.80 11.42 5.53
CA THR A 105 12.73 10.42 5.54
C THR A 105 13.05 9.16 4.70
N LEU A 106 13.91 9.21 3.67
CA LEU A 106 14.08 8.11 2.70
C LEU A 106 15.51 7.53 2.54
N GLY A 107 16.57 8.12 3.09
CA GLY A 107 17.96 7.58 3.03
C GLY A 107 18.72 7.76 1.69
N SER A 108 20.04 7.47 1.69
CA SER A 108 21.01 7.66 0.55
C SER A 108 21.11 6.41 -0.40
N PRO A 109 21.78 6.42 -1.58
CA PRO A 109 21.64 5.35 -2.59
C PRO A 109 22.95 4.68 -3.12
N GLY A 110 23.18 3.40 -2.83
CA GLY A 110 24.34 2.62 -3.35
C GLY A 110 24.32 1.06 -3.29
N ARG A 111 23.79 0.41 -4.35
CA ARG A 111 23.89 -0.99 -4.88
C ARG A 111 23.41 -2.25 -4.10
N TRP A 112 22.64 -3.09 -4.82
CA TRP A 112 22.54 -4.56 -4.67
C TRP A 112 22.64 -5.28 -6.04
N PRO A 113 23.32 -6.44 -6.13
CA PRO A 113 23.27 -7.36 -7.26
C PRO A 113 22.12 -8.38 -7.12
N MET A 114 21.53 -8.79 -8.24
CA MET A 114 20.44 -9.78 -8.30
C MET A 114 20.99 -11.21 -8.32
N GLY A 115 20.47 -12.09 -7.46
CA GLY A 115 20.73 -13.54 -7.53
C GLY A 115 20.08 -14.34 -6.41
N TRP A 116 18.93 -14.96 -6.72
CA TRP A 116 18.34 -16.20 -6.18
C TRP A 116 18.55 -16.59 -4.71
N GLY A 117 17.42 -16.81 -4.00
CA GLY A 117 17.35 -17.55 -2.73
C GLY A 117 17.25 -16.66 -1.49
N ASP A 118 16.34 -17.03 -0.60
CA ASP A 118 15.97 -16.37 0.66
C ASP A 118 15.12 -15.09 0.58
N ARG A 119 13.85 -15.28 0.95
CA ARG A 119 12.85 -14.25 1.15
C ARG A 119 13.21 -13.41 2.36
N ASP A 120 13.34 -12.11 2.14
CA ASP A 120 13.36 -11.09 3.18
C ASP A 120 12.44 -9.95 2.74
N ALA A 121 11.35 -9.72 3.47
CA ALA A 121 10.59 -8.49 3.35
C ALA A 121 10.81 -7.66 4.62
N PHE A 122 11.51 -6.54 4.44
CA PHE A 122 11.74 -5.49 5.45
C PHE A 122 11.14 -4.19 4.95
N PHE A 123 10.22 -3.59 5.70
CA PHE A 123 10.09 -2.14 5.65
C PHE A 123 11.02 -1.52 6.68
N ARG A 124 12.25 -1.23 6.24
CA ARG A 124 12.98 -0.05 6.69
C ARG A 124 13.03 0.83 5.44
N LEU A 125 12.57 2.09 5.50
CA LEU A 125 12.86 3.01 4.40
C LEU A 125 14.37 2.96 4.12
N PRO A 126 14.77 2.95 2.83
CA PRO A 126 15.87 2.13 2.42
C PRO A 126 17.19 2.57 3.06
N SER A 127 17.95 1.54 3.42
CA SER A 127 19.40 1.55 3.53
C SER A 127 20.03 2.54 2.53
N PRO A 128 21.17 3.20 2.88
CA PRO A 128 21.95 4.08 2.00
C PRO A 128 22.42 3.45 0.68
N HIS A 129 21.95 2.23 0.37
CA HIS A 129 22.44 1.31 -0.63
C HIS A 129 21.41 0.97 -1.74
N ILE A 130 20.26 1.66 -1.83
CA ILE A 130 19.26 1.38 -2.88
C ILE A 130 18.87 2.67 -3.62
N ARG A 131 19.09 2.71 -4.95
CA ARG A 131 18.49 3.75 -5.80
C ARG A 131 16.99 3.50 -5.91
N LEU A 132 16.18 4.49 -5.52
CA LEU A 132 14.75 4.53 -5.80
C LEU A 132 14.52 4.32 -7.31
N ARG A 133 13.70 3.33 -7.66
CA ARG A 133 13.19 3.16 -9.03
C ARG A 133 11.69 3.49 -9.01
N GLY A 134 11.27 4.48 -9.80
CA GLY A 134 9.88 4.96 -9.83
C GLY A 134 9.55 5.89 -8.65
N THR A 135 8.50 6.71 -8.82
CA THR A 135 7.94 7.45 -7.68
C THR A 135 7.26 6.46 -6.77
N CYS A 136 7.53 6.49 -5.45
CA CYS A 136 6.66 5.79 -4.52
C CYS A 136 5.27 6.42 -4.65
N LEU A 137 4.27 5.60 -4.96
CA LEU A 137 2.90 6.07 -5.16
C LEU A 137 2.30 6.54 -3.82
N PRO A 138 1.73 7.77 -3.77
CA PRO A 138 1.23 8.40 -2.57
C PRO A 138 0.35 7.53 -1.67
N GLU A 139 -0.61 6.80 -2.23
CA GLU A 139 -1.61 6.11 -1.42
C GLU A 139 -0.99 4.87 -0.74
N GLU A 140 -0.10 4.12 -1.40
CA GLU A 140 0.65 2.99 -0.82
C GLU A 140 1.58 3.45 0.29
N VAL A 141 2.28 4.57 0.07
CA VAL A 141 3.18 5.15 1.08
C VAL A 141 2.37 5.61 2.30
N ALA A 142 1.19 6.17 2.10
CA ALA A 142 0.32 6.61 3.19
C ALA A 142 -0.11 5.45 4.10
N HIS A 143 -0.37 4.26 3.55
CA HIS A 143 -0.62 3.06 4.35
C HIS A 143 0.55 2.74 5.27
N THR A 144 1.74 2.66 4.70
CA THR A 144 2.96 2.30 5.43
C THR A 144 3.28 3.31 6.52
N LYS A 145 3.23 4.62 6.20
CA LYS A 145 3.51 5.70 7.15
C LYS A 145 2.56 5.70 8.33
N GLN A 146 1.25 5.56 8.08
CA GLN A 146 0.26 5.52 9.16
C GLN A 146 0.43 4.30 10.06
N CYS A 147 0.71 3.13 9.49
CA CYS A 147 1.02 1.93 10.28
C CYS A 147 2.28 2.13 11.15
N LEU A 148 3.37 2.63 10.57
CA LEU A 148 4.62 2.85 11.31
C LEU A 148 4.45 3.89 12.43
N ALA A 149 3.80 5.02 12.14
CA ALA A 149 3.52 6.08 13.11
C ALA A 149 2.67 5.59 14.29
N ARG A 150 1.84 4.57 14.06
CA ARG A 150 1.00 3.93 15.07
C ARG A 150 1.70 2.80 15.83
N GLY A 151 2.96 2.52 15.51
CA GLY A 151 3.81 1.56 16.20
C GLY A 151 3.72 0.12 15.68
N TYR A 152 3.15 -0.09 14.48
CA TYR A 152 3.14 -1.40 13.85
C TYR A 152 4.50 -1.76 13.25
N ALA A 153 4.86 -3.04 13.36
CA ALA A 153 5.85 -3.63 12.47
C ALA A 153 5.17 -3.93 11.12
N VAL A 154 5.68 -3.36 10.03
CA VAL A 154 5.06 -3.50 8.70
C VAL A 154 5.83 -4.50 7.85
N LEU A 155 5.10 -5.39 7.17
CA LEU A 155 5.62 -6.39 6.24
C LEU A 155 4.92 -6.24 4.88
N ALA A 156 5.64 -5.88 3.82
CA ALA A 156 5.11 -5.97 2.46
C ALA A 156 5.35 -7.36 1.92
N LEU A 157 4.28 -7.99 1.43
CA LEU A 157 4.41 -9.23 0.70
C LEU A 157 4.52 -8.91 -0.79
N ALA A 158 5.36 -9.68 -1.48
CA ALA A 158 5.38 -9.71 -2.93
C ALA A 158 4.76 -11.03 -3.39
N SER A 159 4.00 -10.99 -4.49
CA SER A 159 3.51 -12.18 -5.18
C SER A 159 4.67 -13.02 -5.70
N LYS A 160 4.47 -14.34 -5.79
CA LYS A 160 5.42 -15.28 -6.41
C LYS A 160 5.51 -15.09 -7.92
N ASP A 161 4.39 -14.85 -8.58
CA ASP A 161 4.42 -14.39 -9.97
C ASP A 161 5.04 -13.00 -10.00
N ARG A 162 6.25 -12.89 -10.56
CA ARG A 162 6.95 -11.61 -10.80
C ARG A 162 7.16 -11.34 -12.29
N THR A 163 6.72 -12.23 -13.17
CA THR A 163 7.08 -12.23 -14.60
C THR A 163 5.90 -12.01 -15.54
N ARG A 164 4.68 -12.43 -15.16
CA ARG A 164 3.49 -12.26 -16.01
C ARG A 164 2.58 -11.15 -15.50
N MET A 165 1.70 -11.46 -14.54
CA MET A 165 0.68 -10.53 -14.07
C MET A 165 1.13 -9.77 -12.83
N ARG A 166 2.18 -10.26 -12.14
CA ARG A 166 2.65 -9.67 -10.87
C ARG A 166 1.56 -9.60 -9.78
N CYS A 167 0.57 -10.48 -9.88
CA CYS A 167 -0.60 -10.53 -9.01
C CYS A 167 -0.49 -11.65 -7.99
N PHE A 168 -1.12 -11.46 -6.85
CA PHE A 168 -1.31 -12.52 -5.87
C PHE A 168 -2.26 -13.60 -6.36
N SER A 169 -1.97 -14.83 -5.95
CA SER A 169 -2.73 -16.03 -6.26
C SER A 169 -3.11 -16.77 -5.00
N ALA A 170 -4.38 -17.13 -4.94
CA ALA A 170 -4.99 -17.97 -3.92
C ALA A 170 -5.49 -19.29 -4.52
N ALA A 171 -4.78 -19.80 -5.54
CA ALA A 171 -5.15 -21.03 -6.22
C ALA A 171 -5.14 -22.22 -5.24
N GLY A 172 -5.95 -23.24 -5.53
CA GLY A 172 -5.93 -24.50 -4.78
C GLY A 172 -4.65 -25.30 -5.01
N ASP A 173 -3.98 -25.08 -6.14
CA ASP A 173 -2.66 -25.63 -6.43
C ASP A 173 -1.60 -24.86 -5.62
N GLN A 174 -0.93 -25.56 -4.71
CA GLN A 174 0.10 -24.99 -3.84
C GLN A 174 1.31 -24.45 -4.60
N THR A 175 1.61 -24.98 -5.78
CA THR A 175 2.75 -24.49 -6.58
C THR A 175 2.50 -23.08 -7.11
N LEU A 176 1.22 -22.76 -7.39
CA LEU A 176 0.74 -21.48 -7.90
C LEU A 176 0.21 -20.54 -6.82
N SER A 177 -0.01 -21.03 -5.60
CA SER A 177 -0.61 -20.27 -4.50
C SER A 177 0.45 -19.57 -3.67
N ASP A 178 0.20 -18.29 -3.34
CA ASP A 178 1.08 -17.50 -2.46
C ASP A 178 0.80 -17.75 -0.97
N MET A 179 -0.24 -18.53 -0.62
CA MET A 179 -0.79 -18.62 0.74
C MET A 179 0.21 -19.18 1.76
N VAL A 180 0.78 -20.35 1.47
CA VAL A 180 1.78 -21.00 2.34
C VAL A 180 3.05 -20.16 2.39
N ASP A 181 3.43 -19.60 1.24
CA ASP A 181 4.62 -18.79 1.09
C ASP A 181 4.56 -17.49 1.92
N ALA A 182 3.38 -16.86 1.99
CA ALA A 182 3.12 -15.70 2.84
C ALA A 182 3.03 -16.06 4.33
N MET A 183 2.43 -17.20 4.68
CA MET A 183 2.40 -17.71 6.06
C MET A 183 3.82 -17.88 6.60
N ASP A 184 4.72 -18.48 5.82
CA ASP A 184 6.12 -18.69 6.22
C ASP A 184 6.90 -17.37 6.34
N ALA A 185 6.64 -16.40 5.45
CA ALA A 185 7.19 -15.06 5.54
C ALA A 185 6.75 -14.35 6.83
N ILE A 186 5.45 -14.41 7.18
CA ILE A 186 4.92 -13.81 8.42
C ILE A 186 5.52 -14.47 9.66
N LYS A 187 5.61 -15.80 9.70
CA LYS A 187 6.23 -16.54 10.81
C LYS A 187 7.71 -16.18 10.97
N SER A 188 8.45 -16.08 9.87
CA SER A 188 9.87 -15.71 9.87
C SER A 188 10.09 -14.27 10.34
N PHE A 189 9.28 -13.33 9.81
CA PHE A 189 9.33 -11.92 10.17
C PHE A 189 9.03 -11.69 11.66
N THR A 190 7.93 -12.25 12.15
CA THR A 190 7.54 -12.11 13.56
C THR A 190 8.56 -12.78 14.50
N LYS A 191 9.17 -13.91 14.08
CA LYS A 191 10.26 -14.55 14.83
C LYS A 191 11.51 -13.69 14.90
N LYS A 192 11.93 -13.10 13.77
CA LYS A 192 13.11 -12.22 13.69
C LYS A 192 12.97 -11.02 14.61
N LEU A 193 11.78 -10.44 14.68
CA LEU A 193 11.49 -9.29 15.55
C LEU A 193 11.08 -9.66 16.99
N ARG A 194 10.95 -10.95 17.30
CA ARG A 194 10.49 -11.46 18.62
C ARG A 194 9.11 -10.95 19.01
N ILE A 195 8.19 -10.83 18.05
CA ILE A 195 6.83 -10.31 18.21
C ILE A 195 5.75 -11.36 17.89
N GLN A 196 6.06 -12.65 17.93
CA GLN A 196 5.14 -13.74 17.53
C GLN A 196 3.82 -13.79 18.31
N LYS A 197 3.75 -13.15 19.49
CA LYS A 197 2.54 -13.06 20.33
C LYS A 197 1.73 -11.78 20.09
N LYS A 198 2.16 -10.92 19.17
CA LYS A 198 1.46 -9.66 18.85
C LYS A 198 0.36 -9.92 17.81
N PRO A 199 -0.69 -9.08 17.79
CA PRO A 199 -1.75 -9.18 16.79
C PRO A 199 -1.21 -9.07 15.36
N ILE A 200 -1.79 -9.83 14.45
CA ILE A 200 -1.47 -9.82 13.01
C ILE A 200 -2.66 -9.25 12.25
N TYR A 201 -2.44 -8.10 11.60
CA TYR A 201 -3.42 -7.51 10.69
C TYR A 201 -2.95 -7.70 9.25
N MET A 202 -3.86 -8.10 8.36
CA MET A 202 -3.57 -8.25 6.93
C MET A 202 -4.35 -7.24 6.12
N TRP A 203 -3.65 -6.49 5.27
CA TRP A 203 -4.24 -5.51 4.37
C TRP A 203 -3.98 -5.95 2.94
N GLY A 204 -5.05 -6.16 2.17
CA GLY A 204 -4.96 -6.55 0.77
C GLY A 204 -5.66 -5.54 -0.11
N ILE A 205 -5.07 -5.27 -1.28
CA ILE A 205 -5.55 -4.28 -2.26
C ILE A 205 -5.71 -4.97 -3.61
N SER A 206 -6.83 -4.77 -4.30
CA SER A 206 -7.11 -5.41 -5.60
C SER A 206 -6.90 -6.94 -5.57
N ALA A 207 -5.99 -7.52 -6.35
CA ALA A 207 -5.66 -8.95 -6.29
C ALA A 207 -5.17 -9.38 -4.90
N GLY A 208 -4.44 -8.50 -4.19
CA GLY A 208 -4.05 -8.67 -2.80
C GLY A 208 -5.25 -8.71 -1.84
N ALA A 209 -6.35 -8.01 -2.13
CA ALA A 209 -7.59 -8.10 -1.34
C ALA A 209 -8.22 -9.49 -1.48
N SER A 210 -8.34 -9.98 -2.71
CA SER A 210 -8.83 -11.34 -2.98
C SER A 210 -7.97 -12.43 -2.33
N PHE A 211 -6.66 -12.19 -2.22
CA PHE A 211 -5.75 -13.02 -1.46
C PHE A 211 -6.01 -12.91 0.05
N ALA A 212 -6.00 -11.69 0.60
CA ALA A 212 -6.11 -11.44 2.03
C ALA A 212 -7.40 -12.02 2.63
N VAL A 213 -8.55 -11.90 1.95
CA VAL A 213 -9.83 -12.45 2.45
C VAL A 213 -9.87 -13.97 2.51
N LYS A 214 -8.98 -14.67 1.80
CA LYS A 214 -8.86 -16.13 1.86
C LYS A 214 -7.84 -16.59 2.89
N PHE A 215 -6.93 -15.70 3.30
CA PHE A 215 -5.82 -16.02 4.19
C PHE A 215 -6.22 -16.61 5.55
N PRO A 216 -7.38 -16.27 6.17
CA PRO A 216 -7.84 -16.92 7.40
C PRO A 216 -8.04 -18.44 7.28
N LEU A 217 -8.20 -18.98 6.06
CA LEU A 217 -8.24 -20.43 5.80
C LEU A 217 -6.86 -21.10 5.88
N THR A 218 -5.78 -20.32 5.87
CA THR A 218 -4.38 -20.78 5.92
C THR A 218 -3.75 -20.54 7.29
N MET A 219 -3.93 -19.33 7.83
CA MET A 219 -3.37 -18.96 9.14
C MET A 219 -4.34 -18.01 9.86
N PRO A 220 -4.61 -18.21 11.17
CA PRO A 220 -5.35 -17.23 11.95
C PRO A 220 -4.65 -15.88 11.96
N ILE A 221 -5.44 -14.82 11.80
CA ILE A 221 -5.04 -13.41 11.90
C ILE A 221 -6.08 -12.67 12.74
N ASP A 222 -5.74 -11.48 13.24
CA ASP A 222 -6.52 -10.73 14.23
C ASP A 222 -7.40 -9.63 13.62
N GLY A 223 -7.12 -9.23 12.38
CA GLY A 223 -7.95 -8.31 11.62
C GLY A 223 -7.57 -8.28 10.15
N LEU A 224 -8.52 -7.89 9.32
CA LEU A 224 -8.41 -8.00 7.88
C LEU A 224 -8.96 -6.74 7.22
N VAL A 225 -8.27 -6.26 6.19
CA VAL A 225 -8.78 -5.22 5.29
C VAL A 225 -8.74 -5.72 3.85
N SER A 226 -9.89 -5.61 3.18
CA SER A 226 -10.07 -5.95 1.77
C SER A 226 -10.43 -4.68 1.01
N GLU A 227 -9.44 -4.12 0.33
CA GLU A 227 -9.57 -2.87 -0.38
C GLU A 227 -9.82 -3.08 -1.88
N VAL A 228 -10.92 -2.46 -2.34
CA VAL A 228 -11.36 -2.40 -3.74
C VAL A 228 -11.42 -3.74 -4.48
N ASN A 229 -11.58 -4.84 -3.76
CA ASN A 229 -11.87 -6.13 -4.37
C ASN A 229 -12.53 -7.08 -3.37
N MET A 230 -13.27 -8.04 -3.90
CA MET A 230 -13.80 -9.18 -3.18
C MET A 230 -14.08 -10.30 -4.19
N PRO A 231 -13.58 -11.53 -4.02
CA PRO A 231 -13.93 -12.63 -4.90
C PRO A 231 -15.42 -12.94 -4.76
N TRP A 232 -16.02 -13.44 -5.85
CA TRP A 232 -17.38 -13.99 -5.80
C TRP A 232 -17.49 -15.06 -4.71
N GLU A 233 -18.62 -15.11 -4.01
CA GLU A 233 -18.87 -16.04 -2.89
C GLU A 233 -18.39 -17.48 -3.18
N LYS A 234 -18.79 -18.04 -4.33
CA LYS A 234 -18.40 -19.39 -4.75
C LYS A 234 -16.88 -19.58 -4.91
N LYS A 235 -16.15 -18.52 -5.26
CA LYS A 235 -14.69 -18.50 -5.43
C LYS A 235 -13.95 -18.08 -4.17
N TRP A 236 -14.64 -17.50 -3.19
CA TRP A 236 -14.09 -17.21 -1.87
C TRP A 236 -13.84 -18.48 -1.08
N HIS A 237 -14.74 -19.47 -1.21
CA HIS A 237 -14.67 -20.78 -0.55
C HIS A 237 -14.66 -20.73 0.99
N ALA A 238 -15.02 -19.59 1.59
CA ALA A 238 -15.02 -19.40 3.04
C ALA A 238 -16.13 -20.15 3.78
N THR A 239 -17.23 -20.51 3.11
CA THR A 239 -18.41 -21.14 3.73
C THR A 239 -18.59 -22.61 3.35
N ASP A 240 -19.27 -23.36 4.21
CA ASP A 240 -19.55 -24.79 4.13
C ASP A 240 -20.83 -25.15 3.33
N GLY A 241 -21.17 -24.41 2.27
CA GLY A 241 -22.36 -24.69 1.45
C GLY A 241 -23.71 -24.42 2.13
N ALA A 242 -23.79 -24.51 3.47
CA ALA A 242 -24.90 -24.05 4.29
C ALA A 242 -24.77 -22.57 4.70
N GLY A 243 -23.66 -21.92 4.32
CA GLY A 243 -23.39 -20.51 4.62
C GLY A 243 -22.63 -20.29 5.92
N THR A 244 -22.23 -21.35 6.62
CA THR A 244 -21.41 -21.24 7.84
C THR A 244 -19.95 -21.07 7.47
N LEU A 245 -19.23 -20.17 8.13
CA LEU A 245 -17.79 -20.02 7.91
C LEU A 245 -17.02 -21.28 8.33
N LYS A 246 -16.13 -21.75 7.46
CA LYS A 246 -15.27 -22.93 7.68
C LYS A 246 -14.19 -22.73 8.75
N THR A 247 -13.92 -21.48 9.10
CA THR A 247 -12.91 -21.09 10.09
C THR A 247 -13.37 -19.81 10.79
N ARG A 248 -12.73 -19.49 11.92
CA ARG A 248 -12.91 -18.19 12.56
C ARG A 248 -12.35 -17.10 11.66
N PHE A 249 -13.21 -16.17 11.25
CA PHE A 249 -12.78 -14.93 10.61
C PHE A 249 -12.56 -13.83 11.64
N PRO A 250 -11.57 -12.96 11.43
CA PRO A 250 -11.39 -11.78 12.27
C PRO A 250 -12.35 -10.65 11.87
N PRO A 251 -12.44 -9.57 12.66
CA PRO A 251 -13.00 -8.31 12.19
C PRO A 251 -12.46 -7.92 10.82
N THR A 252 -13.36 -7.61 9.89
CA THR A 252 -12.99 -7.37 8.49
C THR A 252 -13.55 -6.04 8.00
N ALA A 253 -12.67 -5.13 7.60
CA ALA A 253 -13.05 -3.88 6.94
C ALA A 253 -12.95 -4.03 5.42
N PHE A 254 -13.88 -3.42 4.69
CA PHE A 254 -13.89 -3.39 3.23
C PHE A 254 -13.83 -1.95 2.73
N TYR A 255 -13.08 -1.69 1.67
CA TYR A 255 -13.13 -0.40 1.00
C TYR A 255 -13.82 -0.58 -0.34
N GLN A 256 -14.81 0.26 -0.61
CA GLN A 256 -15.64 0.14 -1.79
C GLN A 256 -15.81 1.52 -2.43
N MET A 257 -15.68 1.58 -3.76
CA MET A 257 -15.72 2.85 -4.48
C MET A 257 -17.03 3.03 -5.24
N GLU A 258 -17.49 4.27 -5.34
CA GLU A 258 -18.75 4.66 -5.97
C GLU A 258 -18.96 4.02 -7.35
N ARG A 259 -17.95 4.05 -8.22
CA ARG A 259 -18.05 3.56 -9.61
C ARG A 259 -17.64 2.11 -9.79
N ASP A 260 -17.32 1.39 -8.72
CA ASP A 260 -16.93 -0.03 -8.77
C ASP A 260 -18.10 -0.95 -8.40
N ASP A 261 -19.15 -0.91 -9.22
CA ASP A 261 -20.44 -1.57 -8.96
C ASP A 261 -20.33 -3.08 -8.72
N GLN A 262 -19.49 -3.75 -9.50
CA GLN A 262 -19.32 -5.19 -9.38
C GLN A 262 -18.69 -5.53 -8.04
N THR A 263 -17.59 -4.88 -7.70
CA THR A 263 -16.90 -5.11 -6.43
C THR A 263 -17.76 -4.70 -5.25
N ARG A 264 -18.52 -3.60 -5.34
CA ARG A 264 -19.51 -3.24 -4.30
C ARG A 264 -20.52 -4.35 -4.03
N ARG A 265 -21.06 -5.00 -5.07
CA ARG A 265 -21.97 -6.15 -4.90
C ARG A 265 -21.29 -7.35 -4.24
N GLN A 266 -20.04 -7.63 -4.62
CA GLN A 266 -19.26 -8.72 -4.01
C GLN A 266 -18.97 -8.44 -2.53
N ILE A 267 -18.56 -7.21 -2.19
CA ILE A 267 -18.32 -6.75 -0.83
C ILE A 267 -19.60 -6.81 0.01
N ALA A 268 -20.72 -6.30 -0.51
CA ALA A 268 -22.00 -6.34 0.20
C ALA A 268 -22.38 -7.79 0.57
N LYS A 269 -22.18 -8.73 -0.34
CA LYS A 269 -22.43 -10.15 -0.06
C LYS A 269 -21.46 -10.72 0.99
N ALA A 270 -20.19 -10.33 0.95
CA ALA A 270 -19.21 -10.75 1.94
C ALA A 270 -19.54 -10.23 3.35
N VAL A 271 -19.93 -8.96 3.48
CA VAL A 271 -20.37 -8.34 4.74
C VAL A 271 -21.59 -9.07 5.30
N GLU A 272 -22.58 -9.38 4.46
CA GLU A 272 -23.76 -10.16 4.86
C GLU A 272 -23.35 -11.54 5.43
N ILE A 273 -22.51 -12.28 4.71
CA ILE A 273 -22.02 -13.60 5.15
C ILE A 273 -21.29 -13.52 6.48
N LEU A 274 -20.37 -12.55 6.63
CA LEU A 274 -19.59 -12.37 7.85
C LEU A 274 -20.50 -12.03 9.04
N ARG A 275 -21.41 -11.07 8.88
CA ARG A 275 -22.34 -10.66 9.94
C ARG A 275 -23.29 -11.77 10.34
N ASN A 276 -23.80 -12.55 9.39
CA ASN A 276 -24.64 -13.72 9.66
C ASN A 276 -23.90 -14.81 10.46
N ASN A 277 -22.57 -14.82 10.40
CA ASN A 277 -21.70 -15.70 11.19
C ASN A 277 -21.14 -15.04 12.46
N GLY A 278 -21.70 -13.89 12.87
CA GLY A 278 -21.28 -13.18 14.09
C GLY A 278 -19.91 -12.50 14.00
N VAL A 279 -19.41 -12.25 12.79
CA VAL A 279 -18.15 -11.54 12.55
C VAL A 279 -18.44 -10.06 12.31
N ASN A 280 -17.75 -9.18 13.05
CA ASN A 280 -17.80 -7.75 12.81
C ASN A 280 -17.22 -7.44 11.42
N ALA A 281 -18.07 -6.91 10.54
CA ALA A 281 -17.66 -6.52 9.20
C ALA A 281 -18.28 -5.16 8.86
N GLU A 282 -17.47 -4.24 8.36
CA GLU A 282 -17.87 -2.88 8.00
C GLU A 282 -17.26 -2.47 6.66
N SER A 283 -17.89 -1.50 6.00
CA SER A 283 -17.39 -0.95 4.73
C SER A 283 -17.15 0.56 4.83
N VAL A 284 -16.03 1.01 4.30
CA VAL A 284 -15.76 2.42 3.98
C VAL A 284 -16.20 2.67 2.55
N PHE A 285 -17.03 3.68 2.34
CA PHE A 285 -17.49 4.09 1.01
C PHE A 285 -16.71 5.30 0.53
N ILE A 286 -16.08 5.18 -0.64
CA ILE A 286 -15.25 6.21 -1.25
C ILE A 286 -16.01 6.78 -2.45
N PRO A 287 -16.53 8.03 -2.34
CA PRO A 287 -17.17 8.70 -3.45
C PRO A 287 -16.14 9.19 -4.48
N SER A 288 -16.57 9.47 -5.70
CA SER A 288 -15.79 10.33 -6.58
C SER A 288 -15.69 11.74 -6.00
N PHE A 289 -14.62 12.45 -6.32
CA PHE A 289 -14.43 13.82 -5.81
C PHE A 289 -13.79 14.75 -6.85
N PRO A 290 -14.08 16.06 -6.77
CA PRO A 290 -13.58 17.02 -7.72
C PRO A 290 -12.10 17.33 -7.47
N LEU A 291 -11.36 17.58 -8.56
CA LEU A 291 -9.98 18.02 -8.54
C LEU A 291 -9.93 19.54 -8.32
N TYR A 292 -9.68 19.95 -7.07
CA TYR A 292 -9.43 21.34 -6.70
C TYR A 292 -7.93 21.69 -6.81
N SER A 293 -7.59 22.99 -6.79
CA SER A 293 -6.23 23.48 -7.11
C SER A 293 -5.11 22.86 -6.27
N SER A 294 -5.36 22.51 -5.01
CA SER A 294 -4.40 21.87 -4.12
C SER A 294 -4.46 20.33 -4.10
N PHE A 295 -5.31 19.72 -4.93
CA PHE A 295 -5.58 18.27 -4.90
C PHE A 295 -4.31 17.42 -5.02
N PHE A 296 -3.53 17.63 -6.08
CA PHE A 296 -2.30 16.88 -6.29
C PHE A 296 -1.22 17.22 -5.27
N TRP A 297 -1.10 18.49 -4.89
CA TRP A 297 -0.13 18.95 -3.87
C TRP A 297 -0.38 18.30 -2.50
N ARG A 298 -1.63 18.04 -2.11
CA ARG A 298 -1.97 17.39 -0.83
C ARG A 298 -1.57 15.91 -0.78
N ARG A 299 -1.43 15.25 -1.94
CA ARG A 299 -1.10 13.82 -2.04
C ARG A 299 0.36 13.58 -2.44
N SER A 300 0.92 14.42 -3.30
CA SER A 300 2.29 14.32 -3.79
C SER A 300 3.27 15.10 -2.92
N ILE A 301 4.40 14.47 -2.57
CA ILE A 301 5.53 15.17 -1.95
C ILE A 301 6.35 15.97 -2.98
N TYR A 302 6.30 15.62 -4.27
CA TYR A 302 7.10 16.26 -5.33
C TYR A 302 6.45 17.51 -5.92
N LEU A 303 5.12 17.59 -5.92
CA LEU A 303 4.42 18.73 -6.51
C LEU A 303 4.35 19.90 -5.53
N THR A 304 4.57 21.11 -6.06
CA THR A 304 4.27 22.37 -5.38
C THR A 304 2.80 22.75 -5.51
N ARG A 305 2.33 23.72 -4.71
CA ARG A 305 0.95 24.25 -4.83
C ARG A 305 0.70 24.86 -6.21
N GLN A 306 1.69 25.59 -6.75
CA GLN A 306 1.63 26.20 -8.07
C GLN A 306 1.53 25.13 -9.17
N GLN A 307 2.36 24.08 -9.11
CA GLN A 307 2.29 22.98 -10.08
C GLN A 307 0.96 22.23 -9.99
N SER A 308 0.46 21.93 -8.79
CA SER A 308 -0.86 21.33 -8.61
C SER A 308 -1.98 22.18 -9.23
N ALA A 309 -1.96 23.50 -9.00
CA ALA A 309 -2.93 24.41 -9.59
C ALA A 309 -2.79 24.45 -11.13
N ALA A 310 -1.56 24.45 -11.65
CA ALA A 310 -1.29 24.40 -13.08
C ALA A 310 -1.80 23.11 -13.74
N ILE A 311 -1.62 21.95 -13.09
CA ILE A 311 -2.16 20.66 -13.53
C ILE A 311 -3.69 20.72 -13.61
N VAL A 312 -4.36 21.18 -12.55
CA VAL A 312 -5.83 21.29 -12.52
C VAL A 312 -6.34 22.23 -13.61
N ASN A 313 -5.70 23.38 -13.80
CA ASN A 313 -6.07 24.32 -14.87
C ASN A 313 -5.81 23.74 -16.27
N GLY A 314 -4.71 23.01 -16.45
CA GLY A 314 -4.41 22.29 -17.68
C GLY A 314 -5.45 21.22 -18.00
N LEU A 315 -5.85 20.43 -17.00
CA LEU A 315 -6.90 19.42 -17.12
C LEU A 315 -8.26 20.03 -17.52
N LYS A 316 -8.60 21.21 -17.01
CA LYS A 316 -9.78 21.98 -17.44
C LYS A 316 -9.66 22.43 -18.90
N ALA A 317 -8.51 23.00 -19.26
CA ALA A 317 -8.26 23.52 -20.61
C ALA A 317 -8.37 22.43 -21.69
N ILE A 318 -7.91 21.21 -21.39
CA ILE A 318 -7.99 20.07 -22.33
C ILE A 318 -9.32 19.30 -22.26
N GLY A 319 -10.25 19.71 -21.39
CA GLY A 319 -11.56 19.08 -21.20
C GLY A 319 -11.52 17.71 -20.50
N ALA A 320 -10.46 17.40 -19.75
CA ALA A 320 -10.38 16.18 -18.96
C ALA A 320 -11.25 16.27 -17.70
N ILE A 321 -11.36 17.47 -17.12
CA ILE A 321 -12.28 17.79 -16.03
C ILE A 321 -13.18 18.96 -16.40
N ASP A 322 -14.36 19.03 -15.78
CA ASP A 322 -15.30 20.13 -15.94
C ASP A 322 -14.89 21.39 -15.15
N LYS A 323 -15.74 22.44 -15.19
CA LYS A 323 -15.46 23.70 -14.50
C LYS A 323 -15.36 23.53 -12.98
N GLN A 324 -16.15 22.61 -12.43
CA GLN A 324 -16.24 22.26 -11.02
C GLN A 324 -15.11 21.31 -10.57
N GLY A 325 -14.37 20.72 -11.51
CA GLY A 325 -13.24 19.83 -11.27
C GLY A 325 -13.59 18.34 -11.35
N TRP A 326 -14.78 17.96 -11.77
CA TRP A 326 -15.16 16.56 -11.95
C TRP A 326 -14.57 15.98 -13.22
N LEU A 327 -14.10 14.74 -13.16
CA LEU A 327 -13.64 14.00 -14.34
C LEU A 327 -14.79 13.73 -15.30
N ASN A 328 -14.59 14.05 -16.57
CA ASN A 328 -15.59 13.82 -17.63
C ASN A 328 -15.64 12.36 -18.10
N TYR A 329 -14.61 11.57 -17.78
CA TYR A 329 -14.43 10.18 -18.20
C TYR A 329 -13.42 9.46 -17.30
N ASP A 330 -13.42 8.13 -17.37
CA ASP A 330 -12.42 7.30 -16.68
C ASP A 330 -11.01 7.57 -17.25
N PRO A 331 -10.08 8.11 -16.44
CA PRO A 331 -8.74 8.46 -16.89
C PRO A 331 -7.87 7.25 -17.21
N ARG A 332 -8.26 6.03 -16.79
CA ARG A 332 -7.61 4.76 -17.17
C ARG A 332 -8.01 4.28 -18.54
N THR A 333 -9.25 4.52 -18.97
CA THR A 333 -9.71 4.08 -20.30
C THR A 333 -9.36 5.11 -21.38
N VAL A 334 -9.50 6.40 -21.07
CA VAL A 334 -9.22 7.48 -22.02
C VAL A 334 -7.82 8.04 -21.77
N GLN A 335 -6.79 7.48 -22.41
CA GLN A 335 -5.39 7.86 -22.15
C GLN A 335 -4.94 9.16 -22.85
N LYS A 336 -5.74 9.71 -23.78
CA LYS A 336 -5.36 10.87 -24.61
C LYS A 336 -5.09 12.15 -23.80
N TRP A 337 -5.62 12.26 -22.58
CA TRP A 337 -5.38 13.43 -21.72
C TRP A 337 -3.90 13.60 -21.38
N LYS A 338 -3.12 12.50 -21.29
CA LYS A 338 -1.70 12.56 -20.89
C LYS A 338 -0.86 13.39 -21.86
N GLY A 339 -0.99 13.10 -23.16
CA GLY A 339 -0.29 13.85 -24.22
C GLY A 339 -0.75 15.31 -24.31
N LYS A 340 -2.07 15.54 -24.26
CA LYS A 340 -2.64 16.89 -24.27
C LYS A 340 -2.21 17.71 -23.06
N LEU A 341 -2.14 17.10 -21.87
CA LEU A 341 -1.70 17.77 -20.65
C LEU A 341 -0.24 18.19 -20.76
N ARG A 342 0.63 17.32 -21.29
CA ARG A 342 2.04 17.65 -21.58
C ARG A 342 2.16 18.81 -22.57
N GLU A 343 1.31 18.87 -23.60
CA GLU A 343 1.33 19.98 -24.57
C GLU A 343 1.01 21.33 -23.91
N VAL A 344 0.03 21.36 -22.98
CA VAL A 344 -0.31 22.59 -22.24
C VAL A 344 0.63 22.87 -21.06
N LEU A 345 1.34 21.86 -20.55
CA LEU A 345 2.33 21.96 -19.46
C LEU A 345 3.67 21.34 -19.88
N PRO A 346 4.46 22.03 -20.74
CA PRO A 346 5.72 21.48 -21.26
C PRO A 346 6.75 21.11 -20.18
N TRP A 347 6.66 21.73 -19.00
CA TRP A 347 7.52 21.43 -17.85
C TRP A 347 7.34 20.00 -17.29
N LEU A 348 6.24 19.30 -17.63
CA LEU A 348 6.09 17.87 -17.33
C LEU A 348 7.16 17.02 -18.03
N GLY A 349 7.83 17.55 -19.08
CA GLY A 349 8.96 16.93 -19.73
C GLY A 349 8.59 15.61 -20.42
N ASN A 350 9.49 14.62 -20.33
CA ASN A 350 9.21 13.28 -20.84
C ASN A 350 8.26 12.54 -19.89
N ILE A 351 6.97 12.56 -20.20
CA ILE A 351 5.93 11.92 -19.40
C ILE A 351 6.01 10.39 -19.34
N ASN A 352 6.89 9.77 -20.14
CA ASN A 352 7.09 8.32 -20.15
C ASN A 352 8.37 7.88 -19.42
N ASP A 353 9.22 8.82 -18.98
CA ASP A 353 10.46 8.50 -18.26
C ASP A 353 10.13 8.15 -16.80
N ILE A 354 10.43 6.91 -16.39
CA ILE A 354 10.21 6.44 -15.01
C ILE A 354 11.03 7.21 -13.97
N ASN A 355 12.13 7.85 -14.38
CA ASN A 355 12.95 8.68 -13.49
C ASN A 355 12.39 10.11 -13.34
N ASN A 356 11.44 10.49 -14.18
CA ASN A 356 10.75 11.77 -14.05
C ASN A 356 9.67 11.66 -12.95
N PRO A 357 9.75 12.43 -11.86
CA PRO A 357 8.75 12.37 -10.79
C PRO A 357 7.37 12.89 -11.22
N TYR A 358 7.30 13.58 -12.36
CA TYR A 358 6.07 14.10 -12.97
C TYR A 358 5.62 13.28 -14.18
N ASN A 359 6.15 12.07 -14.35
CA ASN A 359 5.70 11.15 -15.39
C ASN A 359 4.19 10.91 -15.27
N LEU A 360 3.59 10.44 -16.36
CA LEU A 360 2.16 10.07 -16.43
C LEU A 360 2.01 8.57 -16.74
N ASN A 361 3.02 7.74 -16.46
CA ASN A 361 2.91 6.30 -16.63
C ASN A 361 1.85 5.74 -15.68
N SER A 362 1.08 4.76 -16.16
CA SER A 362 0.18 4.02 -15.29
C SER A 362 0.99 3.23 -14.25
N ASP A 363 0.46 3.10 -13.04
CA ASP A 363 1.04 2.34 -11.93
C ASP A 363 2.41 2.84 -11.41
N GLU A 364 2.87 4.01 -11.87
CA GLU A 364 4.16 4.63 -11.47
C GLU A 364 4.06 6.14 -11.25
N SER A 365 2.95 6.76 -11.65
CA SER A 365 2.72 8.21 -11.60
C SER A 365 1.77 8.59 -10.47
N GLN A 366 2.24 9.49 -9.61
CA GLN A 366 1.43 10.11 -8.58
C GLN A 366 0.26 10.95 -9.14
N ILE A 367 0.42 11.50 -10.36
CA ILE A 367 -0.65 12.27 -11.02
C ILE A 367 -1.71 11.32 -11.56
N THR A 368 -1.29 10.24 -12.23
CA THR A 368 -2.24 9.24 -12.77
C THR A 368 -2.99 8.54 -11.65
N GLU A 369 -2.31 8.11 -10.58
CA GLU A 369 -2.94 7.51 -9.39
C GLU A 369 -3.96 8.48 -8.76
N ALA A 370 -3.58 9.73 -8.52
CA ALA A 370 -4.50 10.71 -7.93
C ALA A 370 -5.73 10.98 -8.83
N MET A 371 -5.57 10.95 -10.16
CA MET A 371 -6.69 11.03 -11.10
C MET A 371 -7.60 9.79 -11.05
N ASN A 372 -7.01 8.60 -11.01
CA ASN A 372 -7.75 7.34 -10.88
C ASN A 372 -8.54 7.28 -9.57
N LEU A 373 -7.93 7.76 -8.49
CA LEU A 373 -8.55 7.83 -7.18
C LEU A 373 -9.76 8.77 -7.21
N ALA A 374 -9.60 9.96 -7.82
CA ALA A 374 -10.70 10.92 -7.97
C ALA A 374 -11.87 10.39 -8.80
N TRP A 375 -11.59 9.48 -9.75
CA TRP A 375 -12.62 8.76 -10.49
C TRP A 375 -13.41 7.78 -9.61
N ALA A 376 -12.80 7.27 -8.54
CA ALA A 376 -13.39 6.31 -7.60
C ALA A 376 -13.84 5.00 -8.27
N GLN A 377 -12.90 4.36 -8.97
CA GLN A 377 -13.07 3.01 -9.51
C GLN A 377 -11.78 2.21 -9.31
N HIS A 378 -11.84 1.15 -8.51
CA HIS A 378 -10.76 0.18 -8.35
C HIS A 378 -9.36 0.81 -8.11
N GLU A 379 -9.21 1.68 -7.10
CA GLU A 379 -7.95 2.35 -6.75
C GLU A 379 -7.63 2.24 -5.26
N ILE A 380 -6.35 2.35 -4.90
CA ILE A 380 -5.89 2.40 -3.51
C ILE A 380 -6.22 3.74 -2.82
N VAL A 381 -6.50 3.71 -1.51
CA VAL A 381 -6.95 4.86 -0.70
C VAL A 381 -6.24 4.90 0.65
N GLY A 382 -5.31 5.83 0.80
CA GLY A 382 -4.56 6.06 2.03
C GLY A 382 -5.30 6.84 3.11
N GLU A 383 -6.41 7.52 2.79
CA GLU A 383 -6.98 8.54 3.69
C GLU A 383 -7.79 7.99 4.88
N HIS A 384 -8.07 6.68 4.88
CA HIS A 384 -8.88 6.01 5.90
C HIS A 384 -8.09 4.96 6.71
N VAL A 385 -6.78 4.86 6.51
CA VAL A 385 -5.95 3.84 7.16
C VAL A 385 -5.99 3.97 8.68
N ARG A 386 -5.75 5.17 9.20
CA ARG A 386 -5.82 5.46 10.63
C ARG A 386 -7.15 5.02 11.27
N PRO A 387 -8.34 5.51 10.85
CA PRO A 387 -9.62 5.10 11.45
C PRO A 387 -9.88 3.58 11.37
N THR A 388 -9.48 2.94 10.26
CA THR A 388 -9.60 1.49 10.09
C THR A 388 -8.75 0.72 11.10
N LEU A 389 -7.49 1.15 11.34
CA LEU A 389 -6.64 0.54 12.37
C LEU A 389 -7.27 0.67 13.76
N MET A 390 -7.86 1.83 14.10
CA MET A 390 -8.55 2.02 15.38
C MET A 390 -9.69 1.02 15.57
N TRP A 391 -10.48 0.81 14.52
CA TRP A 391 -11.60 -0.12 14.53
C TRP A 391 -11.13 -1.58 14.69
N LEU A 392 -10.05 -1.96 14.00
CA LEU A 392 -9.46 -3.30 14.11
C LEU A 392 -8.85 -3.57 15.50
N GLU A 393 -8.15 -2.59 16.08
CA GLU A 393 -7.60 -2.67 17.44
C GLU A 393 -8.69 -2.82 18.50
N ALA A 394 -9.87 -2.23 18.26
CA ALA A 394 -11.05 -2.40 19.10
C ALA A 394 -11.78 -3.73 18.86
N GLY A 395 -11.22 -4.65 18.05
CA GLY A 395 -11.86 -5.94 17.73
C GLY A 395 -13.07 -5.79 16.82
N GLY A 396 -13.10 -4.75 15.98
CA GLY A 396 -14.22 -4.42 15.11
C GLY A 396 -15.43 -3.82 15.82
N VAL A 397 -15.24 -3.32 17.05
CA VAL A 397 -16.29 -2.68 17.83
C VAL A 397 -16.33 -1.19 17.54
N GLY A 398 -17.55 -0.65 17.39
CA GLY A 398 -17.79 0.76 17.08
C GLY A 398 -18.16 0.98 15.61
N ASN A 399 -18.46 2.23 15.27
CA ASN A 399 -18.89 2.62 13.93
C ASN A 399 -17.70 3.13 13.11
N LEU A 400 -17.24 2.32 12.14
CA LEU A 400 -16.12 2.68 11.26
C LEU A 400 -16.41 3.94 10.43
N THR A 401 -17.65 4.16 10.00
CA THR A 401 -18.01 5.38 9.26
C THR A 401 -17.81 6.63 10.11
N ASP A 402 -18.19 6.60 11.38
CA ASP A 402 -18.00 7.73 12.29
C ASP A 402 -16.52 7.95 12.62
N LEU A 403 -15.74 6.87 12.76
CA LEU A 403 -14.28 6.95 12.88
C LEU A 403 -13.66 7.62 11.65
N CYS A 404 -14.10 7.26 10.43
CA CYS A 404 -13.63 7.90 9.20
C CYS A 404 -13.92 9.39 9.18
N LYS A 405 -15.10 9.84 9.63
CA LYS A 405 -15.43 11.28 9.71
C LYS A 405 -14.52 12.05 10.67
N ILE A 406 -14.09 11.42 11.76
CA ILE A 406 -13.32 12.09 12.82
C ILE A 406 -11.81 12.04 12.56
N TYR A 407 -11.31 10.91 12.05
CA TYR A 407 -9.88 10.59 12.02
C TYR A 407 -9.30 10.41 10.62
N SER A 408 -10.09 10.57 9.55
CA SER A 408 -9.54 10.65 8.19
C SER A 408 -8.61 11.86 8.07
N ILE A 409 -7.61 11.74 7.21
CA ILE A 409 -6.69 12.82 6.84
C ILE A 409 -7.21 13.68 5.66
N GLU A 410 -8.45 13.43 5.22
CA GLU A 410 -9.18 14.20 4.20
C GLU A 410 -8.37 14.41 2.91
N GLY A 411 -7.59 13.41 2.51
CA GLY A 411 -6.71 13.46 1.34
C GLY A 411 -5.41 14.25 1.48
N ASN A 412 -5.04 14.70 2.68
CA ASN A 412 -3.74 15.32 2.95
C ASN A 412 -2.69 14.28 3.35
N LEU A 413 -2.17 13.54 2.38
CA LEU A 413 -1.11 12.56 2.62
C LEU A 413 0.25 13.20 2.87
N ARG A 414 0.44 14.43 2.41
CA ARG A 414 1.72 15.14 2.50
C ARG A 414 2.20 15.35 3.94
N CYS A 415 1.27 15.45 4.89
CA CYS A 415 1.61 15.65 6.31
C CYS A 415 2.10 14.38 7.02
N LEU A 416 2.02 13.22 6.36
CA LEU A 416 2.35 11.93 6.97
C LEU A 416 3.85 11.70 7.00
N SER A 417 4.33 11.10 8.08
CA SER A 417 5.67 10.53 8.24
C SER A 417 5.59 9.20 8.99
N GLU A 418 6.70 8.44 9.10
CA GLU A 418 6.72 7.25 9.97
C GLU A 418 6.51 7.56 11.46
N TYR A 419 6.44 8.83 11.84
CA TYR A 419 6.25 9.28 13.23
C TYR A 419 4.94 10.07 13.40
N GLN A 420 4.21 10.32 12.32
CA GLN A 420 3.02 11.15 12.31
C GLN A 420 1.89 10.50 11.49
N GLU A 421 0.90 9.96 12.21
CA GLU A 421 -0.27 9.26 11.62
C GLU A 421 -1.36 10.19 11.06
N GLY A 422 -1.24 11.51 11.24
CA GLY A 422 -2.24 12.47 10.77
C GLY A 422 -1.75 13.93 10.77
N CYS A 423 -2.50 14.84 10.16
CA CYS A 423 -2.05 16.21 9.95
C CYS A 423 -2.28 17.13 11.15
N PRO A 424 -1.41 18.13 11.39
CA PRO A 424 -1.65 19.16 12.41
C PRO A 424 -2.97 19.89 12.14
N GLY A 425 -3.82 20.05 13.16
CA GLY A 425 -5.16 20.64 13.04
C GLY A 425 -6.30 19.62 13.02
N ILE A 426 -6.01 18.34 12.78
CA ILE A 426 -6.93 17.22 13.04
C ILE A 426 -6.64 16.78 14.49
N LEU A 427 -7.57 17.10 15.40
CA LEU A 427 -7.40 17.05 16.87
C LEU A 427 -6.46 15.93 17.39
N PRO A 428 -5.41 16.29 18.17
CA PRO A 428 -4.67 15.32 18.97
C PRO A 428 -5.28 15.21 20.37
N LYS A 429 -5.87 14.05 20.70
CA LYS A 429 -5.73 13.33 21.97
C LYS A 429 -6.56 12.05 21.95
N TRP A 430 -5.85 10.92 21.94
CA TRP A 430 -6.41 9.58 21.99
C TRP A 430 -7.10 9.31 23.33
N PRO A 431 -8.35 8.80 23.37
CA PRO A 431 -8.82 8.04 24.52
C PRO A 431 -8.12 6.68 24.50
N LYS A 432 -7.44 6.32 25.60
CA LYS A 432 -6.81 5.00 25.81
C LYS A 432 -7.72 3.88 25.27
N PRO A 433 -7.19 2.88 24.53
CA PRO A 433 -8.02 1.77 24.06
C PRO A 433 -8.84 1.20 25.23
N PRO A 434 -10.15 0.95 25.05
CA PRO A 434 -10.92 0.33 26.11
C PRO A 434 -10.27 -1.01 26.48
N PRO A 435 -10.20 -1.35 27.78
CA PRO A 435 -9.66 -2.63 28.19
C PRO A 435 -10.42 -3.76 27.49
N PRO A 436 -9.73 -4.85 27.12
CA PRO A 436 -10.37 -5.98 26.45
C PRO A 436 -11.62 -6.40 27.24
N PRO A 437 -12.71 -6.77 26.55
CA PRO A 437 -13.94 -7.20 27.23
C PRO A 437 -13.58 -8.31 28.23
N LYS A 438 -13.99 -8.11 29.49
CA LYS A 438 -13.83 -9.14 30.52
C LYS A 438 -14.39 -10.46 29.96
N PRO A 439 -13.68 -11.58 30.12
CA PRO A 439 -14.20 -12.88 29.72
C PRO A 439 -15.61 -13.03 30.26
N SER A 440 -16.58 -13.30 29.37
CA SER A 440 -17.94 -13.61 29.78
C SER A 440 -17.88 -14.67 30.89
N PRO A 441 -18.62 -14.50 32.01
CA PRO A 441 -18.64 -15.48 33.08
C PRO A 441 -18.84 -16.87 32.47
N LYS A 442 -17.93 -17.79 32.79
CA LYS A 442 -18.10 -19.21 32.43
C LYS A 442 -19.53 -19.60 32.79
N PRO A 443 -20.33 -20.16 31.86
CA PRO A 443 -21.67 -20.63 32.18
C PRO A 443 -21.57 -21.46 33.46
N SER A 444 -22.35 -21.10 34.48
CA SER A 444 -22.44 -21.94 35.68
C SER A 444 -22.76 -23.36 35.23
N PRO A 445 -22.06 -24.38 35.74
CA PRO A 445 -22.36 -25.76 35.40
C PRO A 445 -23.87 -25.98 35.57
N LYS A 446 -24.54 -26.39 34.49
CA LYS A 446 -25.92 -26.87 34.61
C LYS A 446 -25.94 -27.94 35.70
N PRO A 447 -26.88 -27.89 36.66
CA PRO A 447 -27.01 -28.92 37.68
C PRO A 447 -26.99 -30.29 37.01
N LEU A 448 -26.13 -31.19 37.49
CA LEU A 448 -26.13 -32.56 37.03
C LEU A 448 -27.57 -33.11 37.17
N PRO A 449 -28.13 -33.73 36.12
CA PRO A 449 -29.38 -34.45 36.24
C PRO A 449 -29.28 -35.44 37.40
N LYS A 450 -30.27 -35.42 38.31
CA LYS A 450 -30.38 -36.44 39.36
C LYS A 450 -30.27 -37.83 38.72
N PRO A 451 -29.50 -38.76 39.32
CA PRO A 451 -29.41 -40.12 38.82
C PRO A 451 -30.81 -40.71 38.66
N SER A 452 -31.15 -41.13 37.45
CA SER A 452 -32.36 -41.92 37.22
C SER A 452 -32.28 -43.22 38.04
N PRO A 453 -33.41 -43.69 38.60
CA PRO A 453 -33.45 -44.92 39.37
C PRO A 453 -32.85 -46.10 38.59
N LYS A 454 -32.02 -46.89 39.29
CA LYS A 454 -31.41 -48.12 38.80
C LYS A 454 -32.48 -49.00 38.13
N PRO A 455 -32.33 -49.41 36.86
CA PRO A 455 -33.21 -50.40 36.26
C PRO A 455 -33.10 -51.72 37.02
N SER A 456 -34.25 -52.30 37.39
CA SER A 456 -34.32 -53.62 38.00
C SER A 456 -33.68 -54.68 37.07
N PRO A 457 -33.03 -55.72 37.63
CA PRO A 457 -32.34 -56.74 36.84
C PRO A 457 -33.30 -57.44 35.88
N LYS A 458 -32.95 -57.45 34.59
CA LYS A 458 -33.65 -58.23 33.56
C LYS A 458 -33.31 -59.72 33.74
N PRO A 459 -34.27 -60.66 33.62
CA PRO A 459 -34.00 -62.08 33.79
C PRO A 459 -33.00 -62.62 32.75
N SER A 460 -32.10 -63.50 33.20
CA SER A 460 -31.10 -64.18 32.36
C SER A 460 -31.72 -64.91 31.16
N PRO A 461 -31.16 -64.75 29.94
CA PRO A 461 -31.54 -65.55 28.79
C PRO A 461 -31.13 -67.02 28.95
N LYS A 462 -32.02 -67.95 28.59
CA LYS A 462 -31.73 -69.39 28.50
C LYS A 462 -30.63 -69.68 27.46
N PRO A 463 -29.79 -70.72 27.66
CA PRO A 463 -28.70 -71.05 26.75
C PRO A 463 -29.21 -71.47 25.37
N GLN A 464 -28.65 -70.89 24.30
CA GLN A 464 -28.86 -71.36 22.93
C GLN A 464 -27.94 -72.56 22.59
N PRO A 465 -28.39 -73.50 21.74
CA PRO A 465 -27.62 -74.69 21.37
C PRO A 465 -26.43 -74.39 20.44
N LYS A 466 -25.33 -75.14 20.63
CA LYS A 466 -24.10 -75.08 19.82
C LYS A 466 -24.35 -75.40 18.33
N PRO A 467 -23.78 -74.63 17.38
CA PRO A 467 -23.80 -74.99 15.95
C PRO A 467 -22.99 -76.26 15.65
N LYS A 468 -23.58 -77.18 14.88
CA LYS A 468 -22.93 -78.37 14.31
C LYS A 468 -21.89 -77.98 13.26
N ARG A 469 -20.73 -78.64 13.30
CA ARG A 469 -19.63 -78.53 12.32
C ARG A 469 -20.06 -79.03 10.94
N SER A 470 -19.71 -78.30 9.90
CA SER A 470 -19.83 -78.72 8.50
C SER A 470 -18.54 -79.44 8.03
N PRO A 471 -18.61 -80.44 7.14
CA PRO A 471 -17.46 -81.24 6.70
C PRO A 471 -16.56 -80.56 5.64
N PRO A 472 -15.35 -81.09 5.37
CA PRO A 472 -14.27 -80.45 4.61
C PRO A 472 -14.43 -80.56 3.08
N PRO A 473 -13.65 -79.79 2.28
CA PRO A 473 -13.86 -79.65 0.84
C PRO A 473 -13.26 -80.81 0.03
N PRO A 474 -13.82 -81.15 -1.15
CA PRO A 474 -13.15 -82.05 -2.08
C PRO A 474 -12.18 -81.32 -3.02
N LYS A 475 -11.09 -82.01 -3.32
CA LYS A 475 -10.00 -81.62 -4.23
C LYS A 475 -10.34 -81.97 -5.69
N GLY A 476 -9.93 -81.11 -6.62
CA GLY A 476 -9.28 -81.48 -7.89
C GLY A 476 -10.17 -81.97 -9.05
N GLY A 477 -10.09 -81.27 -10.18
CA GLY A 477 -10.56 -81.74 -11.48
C GLY A 477 -10.50 -80.65 -12.56
N ALA A 478 -9.47 -80.68 -13.38
CA ALA A 478 -9.18 -79.72 -14.45
C ALA A 478 -10.11 -79.89 -15.67
N VAL A 479 -10.50 -78.77 -16.31
CA VAL A 479 -10.88 -78.74 -17.74
C VAL A 479 -10.39 -77.41 -18.35
N LYS A 480 -9.91 -77.53 -19.60
CA LYS A 480 -9.14 -76.57 -20.41
C LYS A 480 -9.95 -75.38 -20.97
N ALA A 481 -9.14 -74.38 -21.32
CA ALA A 481 -9.32 -73.19 -22.15
C ALA A 481 -10.44 -73.17 -23.20
N ASP A 482 -11.05 -71.99 -23.37
CA ASP A 482 -11.28 -71.42 -24.71
C ASP A 482 -11.34 -69.87 -24.73
N ALA A 483 -10.82 -69.38 -25.85
CA ALA A 483 -10.75 -68.07 -26.50
C ALA A 483 -11.25 -66.75 -25.87
N ALA A 484 -10.43 -65.73 -26.16
CA ALA A 484 -10.54 -64.31 -25.83
C ALA A 484 -11.76 -63.58 -26.43
N ALA A 485 -12.28 -62.61 -25.68
CA ALA A 485 -13.19 -61.56 -26.16
C ALA A 485 -12.46 -60.19 -26.16
N PRO A 486 -12.71 -59.31 -27.15
CA PRO A 486 -11.99 -58.04 -27.32
C PRO A 486 -12.49 -56.93 -26.37
N PRO A 487 -11.68 -55.90 -26.10
CA PRO A 487 -12.01 -54.81 -25.18
C PRO A 487 -13.02 -53.80 -25.76
N PRO A 488 -13.82 -53.12 -24.92
CA PRO A 488 -14.73 -52.07 -25.34
C PRO A 488 -14.02 -50.75 -25.71
N PRO A 489 -14.62 -49.92 -26.59
CA PRO A 489 -13.96 -48.79 -27.24
C PRO A 489 -13.82 -47.54 -26.35
N ALA A 490 -12.78 -46.75 -26.63
CA ALA A 490 -12.46 -45.48 -25.99
C ALA A 490 -13.46 -44.34 -26.35
N PRO A 491 -13.76 -43.40 -25.43
CA PRO A 491 -14.65 -42.28 -25.69
C PRO A 491 -13.98 -41.17 -26.52
N SER A 492 -14.72 -40.68 -27.51
CA SER A 492 -14.33 -39.73 -28.54
C SER A 492 -14.25 -38.27 -28.05
N SER A 493 -13.31 -37.55 -28.64
CA SER A 493 -13.11 -36.12 -28.51
C SER A 493 -14.18 -35.33 -29.27
N ARG A 494 -15.01 -34.59 -28.54
CA ARG A 494 -15.95 -33.62 -29.11
C ARG A 494 -15.29 -32.24 -29.16
N LYS A 495 -14.90 -31.83 -30.37
CA LYS A 495 -14.74 -30.41 -30.73
C LYS A 495 -16.11 -29.74 -30.68
N MET A 496 -16.21 -28.60 -30.01
CA MET A 496 -17.25 -27.61 -30.32
C MET A 496 -16.63 -26.22 -30.41
N ARG A 497 -17.21 -25.50 -31.36
CA ARG A 497 -16.89 -24.17 -31.88
C ARG A 497 -17.07 -23.06 -30.86
#